data_AF-A0A973JH53-F1
#
_entry.id   AF-A0A973JH53-F1
#
_cell.length_a   1.000
_cell.length_b   1.000
_cell.length_c   1.000
_cell.angle_alpha   90.00
_cell.angle_beta   90.00
_cell.angle_gamma   90.00
#
_symmetry.space_group_name_H-M   'P 1'
#
loop_
_entity.id
_entity.type
_entity.pdbx_description
1 polymer ?
#
loop_
_entity_poly.entity_id
_entity_poly.type
_entity_poly.pdbx_seq_one_letter_code
_entity_poly.pdbx_strand_id
1 'polypeptide(L)'
;MGDDANSGVPRRVFLEASLATAAVTAIPLALPSSAAAAAPEAEALIAVAAGEVGYATTAGGSSRYGIWYGLPREPWCAMFVSWCAAQAGISTQTIPHHAFTPDGVAWFKASKRWFDGSRGAQRGDIVYFDFPGAPYRVSHVGVVESIASDGQLFTIEGNTSDTSSGDQRDGGHVARKKRGPYVVGYGRPAYAGAPDPAVTPPPPPRLEDDMALLLFSSRGYALLDGGQVLPIGDQSTVNSYKAAGVQQVNVTDGDWDRAVLNELSTFILFSSTYGYAIWSGGKAIGLGDMVSVNNFKASRVPQIFVSDADFLRLTTG
;
A
#
# COMPACT_ATOMS: atom_id res chain seq x y z
N MET A 1 -54.22 -62.41 55.12
CA MET A 1 -54.55 -63.79 54.73
C MET A 1 -54.85 -63.78 53.24
N GLY A 2 -54.09 -64.55 52.45
CA GLY A 2 -54.34 -64.90 51.04
C GLY A 2 -54.08 -63.77 50.04
N ASP A 3 -53.01 -63.78 49.25
CA ASP A 3 -52.65 -64.69 48.13
C ASP A 3 -53.34 -64.32 46.81
N ASP A 4 -52.52 -63.75 45.92
CA ASP A 4 -52.27 -64.13 44.52
C ASP A 4 -53.44 -64.34 43.52
N ALA A 5 -53.38 -63.57 42.42
CA ALA A 5 -52.98 -64.07 41.08
C ALA A 5 -53.68 -63.33 39.91
N ASN A 6 -52.90 -62.50 39.24
CA ASN A 6 -52.57 -62.56 37.80
C ASN A 6 -53.70 -62.66 36.75
N SER A 7 -53.80 -61.62 35.89
CA SER A 7 -53.83 -61.82 34.42
C SER A 7 -53.63 -60.50 33.67
N GLY A 8 -52.62 -60.43 32.78
CA GLY A 8 -52.70 -59.52 31.62
C GLY A 8 -51.42 -58.80 31.19
N VAL A 9 -50.39 -59.55 30.80
CA VAL A 9 -49.30 -59.27 29.84
C VAL A 9 -49.02 -57.78 29.43
N PRO A 10 -47.80 -57.26 29.66
CA PRO A 10 -47.43 -55.89 29.32
C PRO A 10 -46.93 -55.72 27.86
N ARG A 11 -47.30 -54.59 27.24
CA ARG A 11 -46.76 -54.11 25.96
C ARG A 11 -45.31 -53.66 26.15
N ARG A 12 -44.43 -54.15 25.26
CA ARG A 12 -43.03 -53.73 25.12
C ARG A 12 -42.93 -52.20 24.98
N VAL A 13 -42.26 -51.56 25.93
CA VAL A 13 -41.67 -50.22 25.74
C VAL A 13 -40.17 -50.40 25.91
N PHE A 14 -39.43 -50.16 24.84
CA PHE A 14 -37.98 -50.22 24.84
C PHE A 14 -37.41 -49.06 25.68
N LEU A 15 -36.42 -49.42 26.48
CA LEU A 15 -35.56 -48.58 27.30
C LEU A 15 -34.51 -47.95 26.39
N GLU A 16 -34.32 -46.63 26.43
CA GLU A 16 -33.06 -46.00 26.03
C GLU A 16 -32.77 -44.86 27.02
N ALA A 17 -31.63 -44.99 27.70
CA ALA A 17 -31.15 -44.10 28.74
C ALA A 17 -30.60 -42.81 28.13
N SER A 18 -30.95 -41.68 28.75
CA SER A 18 -30.38 -40.37 28.41
C SER A 18 -28.93 -40.29 28.90
N LEU A 19 -27.99 -40.35 27.96
CA LEU A 19 -26.61 -39.92 28.18
C LEU A 19 -26.51 -38.45 27.78
N ALA A 20 -26.39 -37.57 28.78
CA ALA A 20 -26.09 -36.16 28.58
C ALA A 20 -24.60 -36.01 28.23
N THR A 21 -24.30 -35.84 26.94
CA THR A 21 -22.98 -35.45 26.47
C THR A 21 -22.79 -33.96 26.77
N ALA A 22 -21.84 -33.62 27.64
CA ALA A 22 -21.38 -32.26 27.83
C ALA A 22 -20.74 -31.76 26.52
N ALA A 23 -21.37 -30.80 25.87
CA ALA A 23 -20.77 -30.07 24.77
C ALA A 23 -19.66 -29.18 25.34
N VAL A 24 -18.40 -29.54 25.09
CA VAL A 24 -17.27 -28.63 25.24
C VAL A 24 -17.43 -27.59 24.14
N THR A 25 -17.96 -26.41 24.48
CA THR A 25 -17.95 -25.26 23.59
C THR A 25 -16.49 -24.83 23.41
N ALA A 26 -15.90 -25.19 22.28
CA ALA A 26 -14.68 -24.56 21.81
C ALA A 26 -14.96 -23.06 21.66
N ILE A 27 -14.29 -22.24 22.46
CA ILE A 27 -14.23 -20.79 22.25
C ILE A 27 -13.57 -20.61 20.88
N PRO A 28 -14.21 -19.96 19.89
CA PRO A 28 -13.49 -19.64 18.66
C PRO A 28 -12.38 -18.66 19.03
N LEU A 29 -11.14 -19.09 18.81
CA LEU A 29 -9.98 -18.22 18.84
C LEU A 29 -10.12 -17.25 17.66
N ALA A 30 -10.75 -16.11 17.92
CA ALA A 30 -10.81 -15.03 16.94
C ALA A 30 -9.37 -14.54 16.71
N LEU A 31 -8.79 -14.93 15.58
CA LEU A 31 -7.60 -14.27 15.05
C LEU A 31 -7.97 -12.79 14.85
N PRO A 32 -7.14 -11.83 15.29
CA PRO A 32 -7.40 -10.43 14.98
C PRO A 32 -7.21 -10.24 13.48
N SER A 33 -8.32 -10.08 12.77
CA SER A 33 -8.31 -9.70 11.36
C SER A 33 -8.01 -8.20 11.30
N SER A 34 -6.74 -7.83 11.10
CA SER A 34 -6.37 -6.43 10.87
C SER A 34 -6.70 -6.02 9.43
N ALA A 35 -7.96 -5.68 9.20
CA ALA A 35 -8.32 -4.68 8.19
C ALA A 35 -9.14 -3.65 8.96
N ALA A 36 -8.56 -2.48 9.21
CA ALA A 36 -9.34 -1.35 9.71
C ALA A 36 -10.56 -1.21 8.80
N ALA A 37 -11.77 -1.28 9.36
CA ALA A 37 -12.99 -1.14 8.57
C ALA A 37 -12.90 0.17 7.79
N ALA A 38 -12.97 0.09 6.46
CA ALA A 38 -12.94 1.26 5.59
C ALA A 38 -14.07 2.22 6.00
N ALA A 39 -13.77 3.51 6.08
CA ALA A 39 -14.76 4.51 6.47
C ALA A 39 -15.89 4.62 5.43
N PRO A 40 -17.12 5.00 5.83
CA PRO A 40 -18.26 5.12 4.91
C PRO A 40 -17.99 5.97 3.67
N GLU A 41 -17.17 7.02 3.79
CA GLU A 41 -16.79 7.88 2.66
C GLU A 41 -15.87 7.17 1.65
N ALA A 42 -14.96 6.30 2.11
CA ALA A 42 -14.10 5.51 1.24
C ALA A 42 -14.93 4.55 0.37
N GLU A 43 -15.91 3.90 0.99
CA GLU A 43 -16.83 3.00 0.29
C GLU A 43 -17.73 3.76 -0.69
N ALA A 44 -18.20 4.96 -0.31
CA ALA A 44 -18.97 5.82 -1.20
C ALA A 44 -18.16 6.25 -2.43
N LEU A 45 -16.90 6.66 -2.25
CA LEU A 45 -16.00 7.00 -3.35
C LEU A 45 -15.85 5.85 -4.34
N ILE A 46 -15.56 4.65 -3.81
CA ILE A 46 -15.34 3.46 -4.63
C ILE A 46 -16.63 3.02 -5.32
N ALA A 47 -17.78 3.08 -4.64
CA ALA A 47 -19.07 2.75 -5.23
C ALA A 47 -19.41 3.66 -6.42
N VAL A 48 -19.17 4.97 -6.29
CA VAL A 48 -19.32 5.93 -7.38
C VAL A 48 -18.36 5.60 -8.53
N ALA A 49 -17.06 5.44 -8.24
CA ALA A 49 -16.06 5.14 -9.27
C ALA A 49 -16.37 3.82 -10.00
N ALA A 50 -16.80 2.79 -9.27
CA ALA A 50 -17.17 1.49 -9.80
C ALA A 50 -18.40 1.57 -10.73
N GLY A 51 -19.35 2.46 -10.41
CA GLY A 51 -20.53 2.72 -11.25
C GLY A 51 -20.20 3.33 -12.61
N GLU A 52 -19.04 3.97 -12.75
CA GLU A 52 -18.58 4.57 -14.00
C GLU A 52 -17.72 3.63 -14.86
N VAL A 53 -17.37 2.43 -14.37
CA VAL A 53 -16.57 1.46 -15.14
C VAL A 53 -17.28 1.09 -16.44
N GLY A 54 -16.55 1.17 -17.55
CA GLY A 54 -17.07 0.97 -18.89
C GLY A 54 -17.49 2.27 -19.59
N TYR A 55 -17.49 3.41 -18.91
CA TYR A 55 -17.59 4.71 -19.59
C TYR A 55 -16.38 4.92 -20.51
N ALA A 56 -16.64 5.39 -21.73
CA ALA A 56 -15.61 5.66 -22.72
C ALA A 56 -15.93 6.94 -23.52
N THR A 57 -14.88 7.61 -23.95
CA THR A 57 -14.87 8.66 -24.96
C THR A 57 -13.74 8.38 -25.94
N THR A 58 -13.78 8.98 -27.13
CA THR A 58 -12.58 9.02 -27.98
C THR A 58 -11.42 9.66 -27.21
N ALA A 59 -10.21 9.16 -27.39
CA ALA A 59 -9.00 9.79 -26.85
C ALA A 59 -8.91 11.26 -27.28
N GLY A 60 -8.58 12.17 -26.35
CA GLY A 60 -8.66 13.63 -26.56
C GLY A 60 -10.07 14.19 -26.81
N GLY A 61 -11.11 13.37 -26.66
CA GLY A 61 -12.52 13.74 -26.77
C GLY A 61 -13.08 14.35 -25.49
N SER A 62 -14.33 14.81 -25.55
CA SER A 62 -14.95 15.44 -24.38
C SER A 62 -15.54 14.44 -23.40
N SER A 63 -14.94 14.33 -22.22
CA SER A 63 -15.46 13.50 -21.14
C SER A 63 -16.50 14.24 -20.31
N ARG A 64 -17.46 13.51 -19.72
CA ARG A 64 -18.43 14.09 -18.77
C ARG A 64 -17.75 14.75 -17.58
N TYR A 65 -16.60 14.19 -17.15
CA TYR A 65 -15.81 14.71 -16.04
C TYR A 65 -15.13 16.02 -16.42
N GLY A 66 -14.56 16.09 -17.63
CA GLY A 66 -14.01 17.33 -18.18
C GLY A 66 -15.07 18.40 -18.36
N ILE A 67 -16.27 18.04 -18.85
CA ILE A 67 -17.40 18.98 -18.98
C ILE A 67 -17.82 19.50 -17.61
N TRP A 68 -17.98 18.62 -16.62
CA TRP A 68 -18.32 19.00 -15.24
C TRP A 68 -17.26 19.90 -14.60
N TYR A 69 -15.98 19.62 -14.85
CA TYR A 69 -14.87 20.40 -14.33
C TYR A 69 -14.70 21.76 -15.04
N GLY A 70 -15.22 21.91 -16.25
CA GLY A 70 -15.02 23.10 -17.11
C GLY A 70 -13.81 23.02 -18.05
N LEU A 71 -13.19 21.84 -18.17
CA LEU A 71 -12.05 21.54 -19.04
C LEU A 71 -12.38 20.33 -19.95
N PRO A 72 -13.30 20.48 -20.92
CA PRO A 72 -13.93 19.35 -21.58
C PRO A 72 -12.97 18.48 -22.40
N ARG A 73 -11.91 19.03 -23.01
CA ARG A 73 -11.02 18.31 -23.95
C ARG A 73 -9.63 18.05 -23.40
N GLU A 74 -9.46 18.14 -22.09
CA GLU A 74 -8.19 17.90 -21.41
C GLU A 74 -8.13 16.49 -20.83
N PRO A 75 -6.93 15.94 -20.56
CA PRO A 75 -6.77 14.68 -19.86
C PRO A 75 -7.52 14.69 -18.51
N TRP A 76 -8.36 13.68 -18.29
CA TRP A 76 -9.42 13.77 -17.28
C TRP A 76 -9.29 12.75 -16.14
N CYS A 77 -8.13 12.11 -15.96
CA CYS A 77 -7.90 11.16 -14.87
C CYS A 77 -8.11 11.78 -13.47
N ALA A 78 -7.54 12.96 -13.20
CA ALA A 78 -7.74 13.67 -11.94
C ALA A 78 -9.14 14.29 -11.81
N MET A 79 -9.73 14.73 -12.92
CA MET A 79 -11.11 15.22 -12.95
C MET A 79 -12.10 14.11 -12.61
N PHE A 80 -11.83 12.88 -13.06
CA PHE A 80 -12.61 11.70 -12.70
C PHE A 80 -12.60 11.45 -11.18
N VAL A 81 -11.42 11.48 -10.55
CA VAL A 81 -11.30 11.32 -9.09
C VAL A 81 -12.05 12.45 -8.37
N SER A 82 -11.88 13.69 -8.82
CA SER A 82 -12.59 14.86 -8.26
C SER A 82 -14.11 14.76 -8.41
N TRP A 83 -14.59 14.29 -9.56
CA TRP A 83 -16.01 14.05 -9.81
C TRP A 83 -16.54 12.94 -8.91
N CYS A 84 -15.81 11.83 -8.77
CA CYS A 84 -16.22 10.74 -7.89
C CYS A 84 -16.36 11.20 -6.44
N ALA A 85 -15.40 11.98 -5.95
CA ALA A 85 -15.46 12.57 -4.62
C ALA A 85 -16.69 13.48 -4.45
N ALA A 86 -16.97 14.33 -5.44
CA ALA A 86 -18.13 15.22 -5.40
C ALA A 86 -19.47 14.45 -5.39
N GLN A 87 -19.62 13.41 -6.22
CA GLN A 87 -20.84 12.59 -6.23
C GLN A 87 -21.01 11.76 -4.95
N ALA A 88 -19.90 11.36 -4.33
CA ALA A 88 -19.90 10.69 -3.03
C ALA A 88 -20.17 11.65 -1.85
N GLY A 89 -20.33 12.96 -2.10
CA GLY A 89 -20.54 13.97 -1.07
C GLY A 89 -19.29 14.26 -0.22
N ILE A 90 -18.10 13.89 -0.72
CA ILE A 90 -16.83 14.03 0.00
C ILE A 90 -16.31 15.45 -0.16
N SER A 91 -15.98 16.08 0.97
CA SER A 91 -15.46 17.45 1.03
C SER A 91 -14.12 17.59 0.28
N THR A 92 -13.89 18.78 -0.29
CA THR A 92 -12.60 19.16 -0.89
C THR A 92 -11.47 19.28 0.14
N GLN A 93 -11.80 19.29 1.43
CA GLN A 93 -10.84 19.19 2.54
C GLN A 93 -10.36 17.75 2.76
N THR A 94 -11.07 16.75 2.22
CA THR A 94 -10.76 15.33 2.35
C THR A 94 -10.07 14.80 1.09
N ILE A 95 -10.57 15.15 -0.10
CA ILE A 95 -9.99 14.85 -1.41
C ILE A 95 -9.93 16.14 -2.23
N PRO A 96 -8.78 16.56 -2.77
CA PRO A 96 -8.67 17.83 -3.47
C PRO A 96 -9.49 17.83 -4.76
N HIS A 97 -10.18 18.94 -5.04
CA HIS A 97 -10.76 19.21 -6.35
C HIS A 97 -9.68 19.69 -7.30
N HIS A 98 -9.21 18.82 -8.19
CA HIS A 98 -8.05 19.05 -9.05
C HIS A 98 -8.18 18.38 -10.42
N ALA A 99 -7.51 18.97 -11.42
CA ALA A 99 -7.39 18.43 -12.78
C ALA A 99 -5.95 18.03 -13.14
N PHE A 100 -4.97 18.50 -12.36
CA PHE A 100 -3.56 18.29 -12.63
C PHE A 100 -2.94 17.38 -11.57
N THR A 101 -2.42 16.23 -12.00
CA THR A 101 -1.93 15.19 -11.08
C THR A 101 -0.85 15.67 -10.09
N PRO A 102 0.15 16.49 -10.48
CA PRO A 102 1.09 17.07 -9.51
C PRO A 102 0.45 17.94 -8.42
N ASP A 103 -0.66 18.63 -8.70
CA ASP A 103 -1.35 19.43 -7.68
C ASP A 103 -1.99 18.53 -6.62
N GLY A 104 -2.54 17.39 -7.03
CA GLY A 104 -3.05 16.37 -6.11
C GLY A 104 -1.94 15.83 -5.19
N VAL A 105 -0.78 15.50 -5.76
CA VAL A 105 0.41 15.08 -5.00
C VAL A 105 0.84 16.17 -4.01
N ALA A 106 0.97 17.41 -4.47
CA ALA A 106 1.38 18.54 -3.64
C ALA A 106 0.40 18.78 -2.49
N TRP A 107 -0.91 18.64 -2.74
CA TRP A 107 -1.95 18.77 -1.72
C TRP A 107 -1.84 17.69 -0.65
N PHE A 108 -1.66 16.41 -1.03
CA PHE A 108 -1.48 15.33 -0.06
C PHE A 108 -0.19 15.47 0.73
N LYS A 109 0.90 15.95 0.11
CA LYS A 109 2.16 16.28 0.81
C LYS A 109 1.96 17.40 1.81
N ALA A 110 1.33 18.51 1.41
CA ALA A 110 1.03 19.64 2.30
C ALA A 110 0.11 19.23 3.48
N SER A 111 -0.78 18.27 3.23
CA SER A 111 -1.67 17.71 4.25
C SER A 111 -0.99 16.68 5.16
N LYS A 112 0.27 16.30 4.89
CA LYS A 112 1.00 15.21 5.57
C LYS A 112 0.31 13.85 5.45
N ARG A 113 -0.29 13.61 4.30
CA ARG A 113 -1.10 12.42 3.97
C ARG A 113 -0.62 11.74 2.70
N TRP A 114 0.58 12.09 2.24
CA TRP A 114 1.26 11.45 1.13
C TRP A 114 2.18 10.35 1.64
N PHE A 115 2.19 9.23 0.94
CA PHE A 115 3.07 8.11 1.17
C PHE A 115 3.67 7.71 -0.18
N ASP A 116 4.98 7.52 -0.26
CA ASP A 116 5.63 7.14 -1.50
C ASP A 116 5.53 5.63 -1.76
N GLY A 117 5.56 5.25 -3.03
CA GLY A 117 5.37 3.86 -3.47
C GLY A 117 3.93 3.35 -3.27
N SER A 118 3.72 2.04 -3.43
CA SER A 118 2.41 1.39 -3.28
C SER A 118 2.21 0.75 -1.91
N ARG A 119 3.27 0.64 -1.11
CA ARG A 119 3.25 -0.19 0.10
C ARG A 119 2.44 0.45 1.21
N GLY A 120 1.63 -0.38 1.88
CA GLY A 120 0.73 0.07 2.93
C GLY A 120 -0.47 0.86 2.39
N ALA A 121 -0.63 0.96 1.06
CA ALA A 121 -1.85 1.49 0.47
C ALA A 121 -3.05 0.67 0.93
N GLN A 122 -4.17 1.36 1.06
CA GLN A 122 -5.42 0.85 1.58
C GLN A 122 -6.53 1.14 0.59
N ARG A 123 -7.60 0.36 0.70
CA ARG A 123 -8.85 0.61 0.00
C ARG A 123 -9.31 2.05 0.28
N GLY A 124 -9.56 2.81 -0.78
CA GLY A 124 -9.95 4.22 -0.73
C GLY A 124 -8.80 5.22 -0.87
N ASP A 125 -7.54 4.78 -0.84
CA ASP A 125 -6.42 5.68 -1.13
C ASP A 125 -6.45 6.17 -2.60
N ILE A 126 -5.93 7.37 -2.82
CA ILE A 126 -5.78 7.96 -4.15
C ILE A 126 -4.35 7.70 -4.62
N VAL A 127 -4.17 6.76 -5.54
CA VAL A 127 -2.85 6.35 -6.04
C VAL A 127 -2.47 7.11 -7.29
N TYR A 128 -1.19 7.48 -7.39
CA TYR A 128 -0.64 8.26 -8.49
C TYR A 128 0.48 7.49 -9.20
N PHE A 129 0.64 7.77 -10.50
CA PHE A 129 1.58 7.08 -11.36
C PHE A 129 2.41 8.04 -12.20
N ASP A 130 3.64 7.64 -12.51
CA ASP A 130 4.50 8.27 -13.51
C ASP A 130 4.86 7.24 -14.58
N PHE A 131 4.00 7.18 -15.61
CA PHE A 131 4.21 6.27 -16.74
C PHE A 131 5.37 6.75 -17.62
N PRO A 132 6.10 5.84 -18.28
CA PRO A 132 7.26 6.19 -19.08
C PRO A 132 6.92 7.12 -20.26
N GLY A 133 7.92 7.87 -20.71
CA GLY A 133 7.78 8.85 -21.78
C GLY A 133 7.17 10.18 -21.34
N ALA A 134 7.13 11.15 -22.23
CA ALA A 134 6.60 12.48 -21.91
C ALA A 134 5.10 12.42 -21.59
N PRO A 135 4.60 13.19 -20.61
CA PRO A 135 5.37 14.11 -19.76
C PRO A 135 6.14 13.39 -18.64
N TYR A 136 7.38 13.82 -18.37
CA TYR A 136 8.26 13.27 -17.33
C TYR A 136 7.91 13.79 -15.93
N ARG A 137 6.73 13.41 -15.45
CA ARG A 137 6.19 13.75 -14.12
C ARG A 137 5.04 12.80 -13.82
N VAL A 138 4.59 12.81 -12.56
CA VAL A 138 3.30 12.20 -12.17
C VAL A 138 2.21 12.57 -13.15
N SER A 139 1.75 11.57 -13.91
CA SER A 139 0.99 11.74 -15.13
C SER A 139 -0.35 11.01 -15.13
N HIS A 140 -0.63 10.22 -14.09
CA HIS A 140 -1.92 9.54 -13.94
C HIS A 140 -2.30 9.34 -12.47
N VAL A 141 -3.59 9.10 -12.22
CA VAL A 141 -4.15 8.92 -10.88
C VAL A 141 -5.36 7.97 -10.92
N GLY A 142 -5.59 7.22 -9.85
CA GLY A 142 -6.73 6.32 -9.68
C GLY A 142 -7.15 6.16 -8.22
N VAL A 143 -8.27 5.47 -8.02
CA VAL A 143 -8.79 5.09 -6.69
C VAL A 143 -8.43 3.65 -6.40
N VAL A 144 -7.83 3.36 -5.24
CA VAL A 144 -7.53 1.99 -4.81
C VAL A 144 -8.82 1.28 -4.39
N GLU A 145 -9.22 0.26 -5.15
CA GLU A 145 -10.38 -0.59 -4.84
C GLU A 145 -9.97 -1.70 -3.88
N SER A 146 -8.86 -2.41 -4.13
CA SER A 146 -8.38 -3.44 -3.20
C SER A 146 -6.89 -3.70 -3.39
N ILE A 147 -6.30 -4.45 -2.45
CA ILE A 147 -4.90 -4.88 -2.51
C ILE A 147 -4.89 -6.36 -2.90
N ALA A 148 -4.24 -6.68 -4.00
CA ALA A 148 -4.00 -8.06 -4.39
C ALA A 148 -3.11 -8.75 -3.36
N SER A 149 -3.16 -10.08 -3.31
CA SER A 149 -2.31 -10.83 -2.40
C SER A 149 -0.84 -10.46 -2.61
N ASP A 150 -0.40 -10.35 -3.87
CA ASP A 150 0.94 -9.93 -4.32
C ASP A 150 1.31 -8.47 -4.07
N GLY A 151 0.52 -7.72 -3.31
CA GLY A 151 0.80 -6.32 -2.98
C GLY A 151 0.52 -5.35 -4.13
N GLN A 152 0.15 -5.85 -5.31
CA GLN A 152 -0.32 -5.01 -6.41
C GLN A 152 -1.67 -4.38 -6.06
N LEU A 153 -1.91 -3.19 -6.60
CA LEU A 153 -3.12 -2.43 -6.34
C LEU A 153 -4.16 -2.76 -7.42
N PHE A 154 -5.35 -3.17 -7.01
CA PHE A 154 -6.53 -3.10 -7.86
C PHE A 154 -7.12 -1.70 -7.76
N THR A 155 -7.22 -1.01 -8.89
CA THR A 155 -7.60 0.39 -8.97
C THR A 155 -8.79 0.58 -9.90
N ILE A 156 -9.53 1.66 -9.69
CA ILE A 156 -10.50 2.19 -10.65
C ILE A 156 -9.94 3.52 -11.16
N GLU A 157 -9.69 3.59 -12.46
CA GLU A 157 -8.98 4.69 -13.10
C GLU A 157 -9.84 5.29 -14.20
N GLY A 158 -9.84 6.62 -14.28
CA GLY A 158 -10.41 7.37 -15.39
C GLY A 158 -9.33 7.78 -16.38
N ASN A 159 -9.71 7.91 -17.66
CA ASN A 159 -8.84 8.25 -18.77
C ASN A 159 -7.71 7.25 -19.01
N THR A 160 -7.92 5.99 -18.64
CA THR A 160 -7.00 4.90 -18.94
C THR A 160 -7.49 4.13 -20.16
N SER A 161 -6.87 3.00 -20.46
CA SER A 161 -7.30 2.07 -21.50
C SER A 161 -7.93 0.82 -20.88
N ASP A 162 -8.95 0.28 -21.53
CA ASP A 162 -9.59 -1.00 -21.21
C ASP A 162 -8.68 -2.20 -21.49
N THR A 163 -7.76 -2.05 -22.45
CA THR A 163 -6.72 -3.03 -22.79
C THR A 163 -5.36 -2.67 -22.19
N SER A 164 -4.45 -3.64 -22.10
CA SER A 164 -3.07 -3.42 -21.66
C SER A 164 -2.19 -2.74 -22.71
N SER A 165 -2.53 -2.87 -24.00
CA SER A 165 -1.79 -2.29 -25.12
C SER A 165 -2.19 -0.85 -25.47
N GLY A 166 -3.36 -0.40 -25.02
CA GLY A 166 -3.78 0.99 -25.21
C GLY A 166 -3.09 1.97 -24.27
N ASP A 167 -3.30 3.27 -24.51
CA ASP A 167 -2.69 4.34 -23.72
C ASP A 167 -3.19 4.29 -22.27
N GLN A 168 -2.29 4.02 -21.33
CA GLN A 168 -2.62 3.92 -19.91
C GLN A 168 -2.78 5.29 -19.24
N ARG A 169 -2.30 6.36 -19.88
CA ARG A 169 -2.29 7.74 -19.38
C ARG A 169 -3.47 8.56 -19.92
N ASP A 170 -3.85 8.33 -21.17
CA ASP A 170 -4.89 9.08 -21.90
C ASP A 170 -5.72 8.19 -22.85
N GLY A 171 -6.15 7.03 -22.35
CA GLY A 171 -6.82 6.01 -23.15
C GLY A 171 -8.32 6.26 -23.37
N GLY A 172 -8.92 7.26 -22.73
CA GLY A 172 -10.32 7.60 -22.93
C GLY A 172 -11.35 6.68 -22.24
N HIS A 173 -10.95 5.77 -21.36
CA HIS A 173 -11.84 4.83 -20.67
C HIS A 173 -11.81 4.98 -19.14
N VAL A 174 -12.91 4.63 -18.49
CA VAL A 174 -12.92 4.26 -17.07
C VAL A 174 -12.83 2.75 -16.96
N ALA A 175 -11.78 2.24 -16.32
CA ALA A 175 -11.53 0.81 -16.23
C ALA A 175 -10.95 0.41 -14.87
N ARG A 176 -11.16 -0.85 -14.50
CA ARG A 176 -10.45 -1.50 -13.40
C ARG A 176 -9.07 -1.94 -13.87
N LYS A 177 -8.03 -1.63 -13.10
CA LYS A 177 -6.64 -1.98 -13.43
C LYS A 177 -5.99 -2.73 -12.28
N LYS A 178 -5.01 -3.56 -12.61
CA LYS A 178 -4.06 -4.13 -11.64
C LYS A 178 -2.73 -3.43 -11.87
N ARG A 179 -2.22 -2.75 -10.85
CA ARG A 179 -1.05 -1.86 -10.93
C ARG A 179 0.02 -2.28 -9.93
N GLY A 180 1.27 -2.30 -10.38
CA GLY A 180 2.45 -2.48 -9.54
C GLY A 180 3.57 -1.55 -10.02
N PRO A 181 3.99 -1.65 -11.28
CA PRO A 181 4.96 -0.71 -11.87
C PRO A 181 4.43 0.72 -11.93
N TYR A 182 5.36 1.68 -11.88
CA TYR A 182 5.12 3.11 -12.09
C TYR A 182 4.28 3.82 -11.02
N VAL A 183 3.91 3.15 -9.92
CA VAL A 183 3.32 3.82 -8.76
C VAL A 183 4.37 4.71 -8.12
N VAL A 184 4.10 6.01 -8.04
CA VAL A 184 4.99 6.96 -7.35
C VAL A 184 4.63 7.11 -5.88
N GLY A 185 3.37 6.90 -5.53
CA GLY A 185 2.85 7.14 -4.19
C GLY A 185 1.33 7.20 -4.18
N TYR A 186 0.78 7.36 -2.97
CA TYR A 186 -0.64 7.54 -2.75
C TYR A 186 -0.90 8.63 -1.72
N GLY A 187 -2.02 9.32 -1.91
CA GLY A 187 -2.64 10.17 -0.92
C GLY A 187 -3.67 9.39 -0.13
N ARG A 188 -3.67 9.50 1.20
CA ARG A 188 -4.68 8.90 2.08
C ARG A 188 -5.68 9.95 2.54
N PRO A 189 -6.91 10.00 1.99
CA PRO A 189 -7.92 10.96 2.42
C PRO A 189 -8.24 10.84 3.92
N ALA A 190 -8.51 11.97 4.57
CA ALA A 190 -8.91 12.03 5.97
C ALA A 190 -10.42 11.77 6.12
N TYR A 191 -10.86 10.55 5.80
CA TYR A 191 -12.28 10.21 5.83
C TYR A 191 -12.89 10.36 7.23
N ALA A 192 -14.10 10.91 7.29
CA ALA A 192 -14.81 11.10 8.55
C ALA A 192 -15.06 9.77 9.27
N GLY A 193 -14.65 9.70 10.55
CA GLY A 193 -14.80 8.50 11.36
C GLY A 193 -13.80 7.37 11.05
N ALA A 194 -12.93 7.54 10.05
CA ALA A 194 -11.70 6.75 10.01
C ALA A 194 -10.84 7.15 11.20
N PRO A 195 -10.27 6.21 11.96
CA PRO A 195 -9.09 6.54 12.75
C PRO A 195 -8.12 7.25 11.82
N ASP A 196 -7.56 8.40 12.24
CA ASP A 196 -6.33 8.88 11.61
C ASP A 196 -5.40 7.66 11.56
N PRO A 197 -4.84 7.27 10.41
CA PRO A 197 -3.96 6.11 10.35
C PRO A 197 -2.83 6.36 11.34
N ALA A 198 -3.00 5.87 12.57
CA ALA A 198 -1.96 5.77 13.57
C ALA A 198 -0.90 4.97 12.86
N VAL A 199 0.17 5.63 12.38
CA VAL A 199 1.17 5.16 11.41
C VAL A 199 1.21 3.64 11.47
N THR A 200 0.30 2.97 10.75
CA THR A 200 0.21 1.52 10.88
C THR A 200 1.34 1.11 10.01
N PRO A 201 2.44 0.60 10.59
CA PRO A 201 3.60 0.30 9.80
C PRO A 201 3.15 -0.64 8.68
N PRO A 202 3.69 -0.44 7.47
CA PRO A 202 3.27 -1.20 6.31
C PRO A 202 3.27 -2.71 6.61
N PRO A 203 2.40 -3.51 5.98
CA PRO A 203 2.49 -4.96 6.14
C PRO A 203 3.91 -5.45 5.78
N PRO A 204 4.39 -6.55 6.38
CA PRO A 204 5.71 -7.08 6.09
C PRO A 204 5.95 -7.20 4.59
N PRO A 205 7.08 -6.71 4.07
CA PRO A 205 7.38 -6.79 2.65
C PRO A 205 7.47 -8.27 2.24
N ARG A 206 7.04 -8.57 1.00
CA ARG A 206 7.28 -9.88 0.41
C ARG A 206 8.77 -9.95 0.06
N LEU A 207 9.46 -10.97 0.58
CA LEU A 207 10.89 -11.21 0.31
C LEU A 207 11.23 -11.29 -1.20
N GLU A 208 10.21 -11.58 -2.01
CA GLU A 208 10.28 -11.89 -3.42
C GLU A 208 10.39 -10.64 -4.30
N ASP A 209 9.90 -9.48 -3.83
CA ASP A 209 9.70 -8.30 -4.68
C ASP A 209 10.35 -7.00 -4.18
N ASP A 210 10.85 -6.94 -2.94
CA ASP A 210 11.29 -5.66 -2.37
C ASP A 210 12.62 -5.72 -1.61
N MET A 211 13.44 -4.70 -1.85
CA MET A 211 14.77 -4.41 -1.29
C MET A 211 14.77 -4.07 0.22
N ALA A 212 13.88 -4.69 0.98
CA ALA A 212 13.66 -4.34 2.37
C ALA A 212 14.81 -4.76 3.28
N LEU A 213 15.23 -3.83 4.15
CA LEU A 213 16.19 -4.06 5.25
C LEU A 213 15.64 -3.43 6.53
N LEU A 214 15.75 -4.16 7.63
CA LEU A 214 15.43 -3.65 8.95
C LEU A 214 16.67 -2.97 9.54
N LEU A 215 16.72 -1.64 9.48
CA LEU A 215 17.80 -0.86 10.08
C LEU A 215 17.63 -0.84 11.60
N PHE A 216 18.72 -1.07 12.32
CA PHE A 216 18.79 -1.01 13.77
C PHE A 216 19.90 -0.05 14.22
N SER A 217 19.58 0.80 15.19
CA SER A 217 20.53 1.64 15.92
C SER A 217 20.17 1.70 17.40
N SER A 218 20.95 2.42 18.22
CA SER A 218 20.56 2.63 19.62
C SER A 218 19.26 3.46 19.75
N ARG A 219 18.88 4.17 18.69
CA ARG A 219 17.69 5.03 18.60
C ARG A 219 16.42 4.28 18.21
N GLY A 220 16.51 3.01 17.80
CA GLY A 220 15.35 2.16 17.50
C GLY A 220 15.48 1.36 16.20
N TYR A 221 14.32 1.02 15.63
CA TYR A 221 14.20 0.26 14.38
C TYR A 221 13.57 1.08 13.27
N ALA A 222 14.07 0.94 12.06
CA ALA A 222 13.51 1.56 10.87
C ALA A 222 13.50 0.56 9.73
N LEU A 223 12.57 0.70 8.81
CA LEU A 223 12.47 -0.11 7.61
C LEU A 223 13.02 0.69 6.45
N LEU A 224 14.17 0.27 5.91
CA LEU A 224 14.57 0.67 4.58
C LEU A 224 13.76 -0.18 3.60
N ASP A 225 12.94 0.42 2.76
CA ASP A 225 12.28 -0.27 1.66
C ASP A 225 11.95 0.70 0.53
N GLY A 226 12.09 0.24 -0.72
CA GLY A 226 11.89 1.08 -1.91
C GLY A 226 12.76 2.34 -1.92
N GLY A 227 13.79 2.40 -1.06
CA GLY A 227 14.64 3.56 -0.90
C GLY A 227 14.24 4.58 0.15
N GLN A 228 13.20 4.30 0.93
CA GLN A 228 12.80 5.12 2.04
C GLN A 228 13.14 4.45 3.35
N VAL A 229 13.59 5.24 4.32
CA VAL A 229 13.83 4.76 5.67
C VAL A 229 12.68 5.23 6.56
N LEU A 230 11.80 4.30 6.93
CA LEU A 230 10.62 4.59 7.75
C LEU A 230 10.86 4.13 9.19
N PRO A 231 10.80 5.03 10.20
CA PRO A 231 10.93 4.63 11.59
C PRO A 231 9.77 3.70 12.01
N ILE A 232 10.11 2.66 12.77
CA ILE A 232 9.17 1.72 13.37
C ILE A 232 9.11 2.02 14.87
N GLY A 233 7.92 2.45 15.33
CA GLY A 233 7.71 2.85 16.72
C GLY A 233 7.36 1.71 17.68
N ASP A 234 7.10 0.50 17.17
CA ASP A 234 6.58 -0.61 17.98
C ASP A 234 7.33 -1.93 17.73
N GLN A 235 7.52 -2.70 18.80
CA GLN A 235 8.27 -3.96 18.76
C GLN A 235 7.49 -5.09 18.06
N SER A 236 6.15 -5.04 18.04
CA SER A 236 5.32 -6.04 17.35
C SER A 236 5.62 -6.07 15.85
N THR A 237 5.70 -4.90 15.21
CA THR A 237 6.04 -4.75 13.80
C THR A 237 7.44 -5.24 13.49
N VAL A 238 8.41 -4.87 14.34
CA VAL A 238 9.79 -5.37 14.23
C VAL A 238 9.81 -6.90 14.23
N ASN A 239 9.06 -7.52 15.13
CA ASN A 239 8.97 -8.97 15.22
C ASN A 239 8.29 -9.58 13.98
N SER A 240 7.24 -8.94 13.46
CA SER A 240 6.57 -9.38 12.23
C SER A 240 7.49 -9.34 11.02
N TYR A 241 8.33 -8.31 10.87
CA TYR A 241 9.31 -8.23 9.78
C TYR A 241 10.42 -9.26 9.91
N LYS A 242 10.93 -9.47 11.13
CA LYS A 242 11.90 -10.55 11.38
C LYS A 242 11.32 -11.92 11.07
N ALA A 243 10.06 -12.16 11.43
CA ALA A 243 9.36 -13.41 11.13
C ALA A 243 9.12 -13.60 9.61
N ALA A 244 8.93 -12.51 8.88
CA ALA A 244 8.87 -12.50 7.42
C ALA A 244 10.25 -12.63 6.73
N GLY A 245 11.34 -12.75 7.49
CA GLY A 245 12.69 -12.95 6.98
C GLY A 245 13.44 -11.68 6.56
N VAL A 246 12.91 -10.50 6.89
CA VAL A 246 13.58 -9.22 6.61
C VAL A 246 14.90 -9.15 7.39
N GLN A 247 16.01 -8.96 6.67
CA GLN A 247 17.34 -8.93 7.27
C GLN A 247 17.55 -7.68 8.11
N GLN A 248 18.11 -7.85 9.31
CA GLN A 248 18.49 -6.74 10.17
C GLN A 248 19.89 -6.26 9.81
N VAL A 249 20.03 -4.94 9.64
CA VAL A 249 21.30 -4.27 9.38
C VAL A 249 21.54 -3.22 10.45
N ASN A 250 22.74 -3.23 11.02
CA ASN A 250 23.13 -2.24 12.02
C ASN A 250 23.62 -0.96 11.32
N VAL A 251 23.13 0.20 11.77
CA VAL A 251 23.58 1.52 11.30
C VAL A 251 24.05 2.35 12.49
N THR A 252 24.97 3.28 12.25
CA THR A 252 25.44 4.20 13.31
C THR A 252 24.33 5.18 13.69
N ASP A 253 24.32 5.67 14.92
CA ASP A 253 23.34 6.68 15.36
C ASP A 253 23.43 7.97 14.53
N GLY A 254 24.61 8.31 14.00
CA GLY A 254 24.79 9.45 13.11
C GLY A 254 24.19 9.21 11.72
N ASP A 255 24.34 8.01 11.16
CA ASP A 255 23.70 7.65 9.89
C ASP A 255 22.19 7.53 10.05
N TRP A 256 21.73 7.04 11.20
CA TRP A 256 20.32 7.04 11.58
C TRP A 256 19.73 8.44 11.55
N ASP A 257 20.34 9.41 12.24
CA ASP A 257 19.84 10.79 12.26
C ASP A 257 19.78 11.39 10.85
N ARG A 258 20.71 11.02 9.97
CA ARG A 258 20.71 11.49 8.58
C ARG A 258 19.65 10.82 7.72
N ALA A 259 19.53 9.49 7.77
CA ALA A 259 18.66 8.73 6.89
C ALA A 259 17.19 8.76 7.35
N VAL A 260 16.95 8.64 8.65
CA VAL A 260 15.60 8.45 9.23
C VAL A 260 14.97 9.79 9.57
N LEU A 261 15.70 10.69 10.26
CA LEU A 261 15.13 11.95 10.74
C LEU A 261 15.09 13.05 9.68
N ASN A 262 15.96 13.00 8.67
CA ASN A 262 15.97 13.97 7.57
C ASN A 262 15.34 13.42 6.28
N GLU A 263 14.62 12.28 6.36
CA GLU A 263 13.88 11.66 5.24
C GLU A 263 14.72 11.51 3.96
N LEU A 264 16.02 11.20 4.10
CA LEU A 264 16.90 11.09 2.94
C LEU A 264 16.68 9.78 2.21
N SER A 265 16.39 9.88 0.91
CA SER A 265 16.26 8.75 -0.01
C SER A 265 17.58 8.33 -0.68
N THR A 266 18.72 8.87 -0.21
CA THR A 266 20.04 8.62 -0.78
C THR A 266 21.01 8.12 0.28
N PHE A 267 21.60 6.96 0.03
CA PHE A 267 22.60 6.35 0.92
C PHE A 267 23.59 5.50 0.10
N ILE A 268 24.76 5.23 0.68
CA ILE A 268 25.77 4.34 0.10
C ILE A 268 25.54 2.94 0.66
N LEU A 269 25.40 1.95 -0.23
CA LEU A 269 25.48 0.53 0.10
C LEU A 269 26.94 0.09 0.05
N PHE A 270 27.37 -0.66 1.07
CA PHE A 270 28.69 -1.26 1.13
C PHE A 270 28.61 -2.79 1.22
N SER A 271 29.39 -3.46 0.38
CA SER A 271 29.67 -4.90 0.44
C SER A 271 31.18 -5.12 0.51
N SER A 272 31.59 -6.14 1.26
CA SER A 272 32.99 -6.53 1.37
C SER A 272 33.59 -7.01 0.05
N THR A 273 32.78 -7.63 -0.82
CA THR A 273 33.24 -8.24 -2.08
C THR A 273 32.98 -7.34 -3.29
N TYR A 274 31.83 -6.68 -3.35
CA TYR A 274 31.38 -5.92 -4.52
C TYR A 274 31.61 -4.42 -4.42
N GLY A 275 32.11 -3.93 -3.27
CA GLY A 275 32.48 -2.53 -3.08
C GLY A 275 31.28 -1.64 -2.74
N TYR A 276 30.97 -0.67 -3.60
CA TYR A 276 30.06 0.43 -3.27
C TYR A 276 29.01 0.65 -4.35
N ALA A 277 27.78 0.92 -3.93
CA ALA A 277 26.72 1.43 -4.79
C ALA A 277 26.04 2.62 -4.12
N ILE A 278 25.59 3.59 -4.91
CA ILE A 278 24.74 4.66 -4.40
C ILE A 278 23.29 4.30 -4.66
N TRP A 279 22.50 4.30 -3.60
CA TRP A 279 21.06 4.22 -3.72
C TRP A 279 20.51 5.63 -3.91
N SER A 280 19.72 5.85 -4.96
CA SER A 280 19.01 7.12 -5.17
C SER A 280 17.76 6.89 -6.00
N GLY A 281 16.61 7.40 -5.55
CA GLY A 281 15.36 7.40 -6.32
C GLY A 281 14.83 6.02 -6.70
N GLY A 282 15.00 5.02 -5.83
CA GLY A 282 14.45 3.67 -6.06
C GLY A 282 15.39 2.72 -6.80
N LYS A 283 16.63 3.11 -7.09
CA LYS A 283 17.61 2.27 -7.76
C LYS A 283 19.01 2.41 -7.16
N ALA A 284 19.73 1.30 -7.05
CA ALA A 284 21.17 1.34 -6.79
C ALA A 284 21.91 1.55 -8.11
N ILE A 285 22.78 2.55 -8.15
CA ILE A 285 23.67 2.85 -9.26
C ILE A 285 25.08 2.51 -8.79
N GLY A 286 25.82 1.72 -9.57
CA GLY A 286 27.22 1.44 -9.28
C GLY A 286 28.02 2.75 -9.25
N LEU A 287 28.75 3.00 -8.16
CA LEU A 287 29.70 4.11 -8.11
C LEU A 287 30.98 3.62 -8.81
N GLY A 288 31.17 4.04 -10.06
CA GLY A 288 32.19 3.50 -10.96
C GLY A 288 33.65 3.64 -10.49
N ASP A 289 33.95 4.44 -9.45
CA ASP A 289 35.30 4.64 -8.94
C ASP A 289 35.35 5.08 -7.45
N MET A 290 36.50 4.86 -6.80
CA MET A 290 36.73 5.16 -5.37
C MET A 290 36.78 6.67 -5.07
N VAL A 291 37.10 7.52 -6.05
CA VAL A 291 37.12 8.98 -5.87
C VAL A 291 35.68 9.47 -5.66
N SER A 292 34.75 9.00 -6.49
CA SER A 292 33.31 9.26 -6.35
C SER A 292 32.79 8.80 -4.99
N VAL A 293 33.16 7.59 -4.55
CA VAL A 293 32.80 7.06 -3.22
C VAL A 293 33.32 7.96 -2.09
N ASN A 294 34.58 8.38 -2.15
CA ASN A 294 35.17 9.23 -1.12
C ASN A 294 34.53 10.63 -1.08
N ASN A 295 34.12 11.17 -2.23
CA ASN A 295 33.39 12.43 -2.29
C ASN A 295 32.03 12.34 -1.59
N PHE A 296 31.27 11.26 -1.82
CA PHE A 296 29.99 11.07 -1.12
C PHE A 296 30.17 10.85 0.39
N LYS A 297 31.21 10.10 0.81
CA LYS A 297 31.58 9.96 2.22
C LYS A 297 31.94 11.31 2.85
N ALA A 298 32.74 12.12 2.18
CA ALA A 298 33.09 13.48 2.62
C ALA A 298 31.86 14.39 2.72
N SER A 299 30.87 14.15 1.86
CA SER A 299 29.57 14.84 1.85
C SER A 299 28.59 14.31 2.89
N ARG A 300 29.03 13.38 3.76
CA ARG A 300 28.27 12.78 4.86
C ARG A 300 27.01 12.04 4.43
N VAL A 301 26.99 11.47 3.21
CA VAL A 301 25.92 10.57 2.78
C VAL A 301 25.89 9.35 3.72
N PRO A 302 24.70 8.91 4.19
CA PRO A 302 24.58 7.76 5.08
C PRO A 302 25.20 6.49 4.48
N GLN A 303 25.84 5.67 5.32
CA GLN A 303 26.44 4.40 4.91
C GLN A 303 25.69 3.22 5.52
N ILE A 304 25.32 2.25 4.68
CA ILE A 304 24.62 1.02 5.08
C ILE A 304 25.45 -0.18 4.65
N PHE A 305 25.86 -0.98 5.63
CA PHE A 305 26.69 -2.17 5.43
C PHE A 305 25.80 -3.39 5.26
N VAL A 306 25.88 -4.06 4.11
CA VAL A 306 25.00 -5.18 3.75
C VAL A 306 25.82 -6.43 3.43
N SER A 307 25.20 -7.60 3.49
CA SER A 307 25.83 -8.85 3.03
C SER A 307 26.09 -8.80 1.52
N ASP A 308 27.00 -9.62 1.00
CA ASP A 308 27.24 -9.72 -0.45
C ASP A 308 25.99 -10.15 -1.22
N ALA A 309 25.20 -11.06 -0.64
CA ALA A 309 23.94 -11.52 -1.21
C ALA A 309 22.90 -10.39 -1.26
N ASP A 310 22.78 -9.61 -0.18
CA ASP A 310 21.93 -8.42 -0.16
C ASP A 310 22.43 -7.37 -1.13
N PHE A 311 23.73 -7.08 -1.18
CA PHE A 311 24.28 -6.11 -2.12
C PHE A 311 23.94 -6.43 -3.57
N LEU A 312 24.08 -7.69 -3.98
CA LEU A 312 23.65 -8.14 -5.31
C LEU A 312 22.15 -7.94 -5.49
N ARG A 313 21.33 -8.46 -4.58
CA ARG A 313 19.86 -8.30 -4.61
C ARG A 313 19.44 -6.83 -4.74
N LEU A 314 20.14 -5.93 -4.04
CA LEU A 314 19.87 -4.51 -4.00
C LEU A 314 20.39 -3.76 -5.24
N THR A 315 21.31 -4.34 -6.01
CA THR A 315 21.96 -3.68 -7.17
C THR A 315 21.56 -4.23 -8.52
N THR A 316 21.08 -5.48 -8.58
CA THR A 316 20.77 -6.13 -9.86
C THR A 316 19.33 -5.95 -10.32
N GLY A 317 18.40 -5.62 -9.41
CA GLY A 317 16.97 -5.47 -9.73
C GLY A 317 16.34 -6.79 -10.16
#